data_AF-A0A6A5R6M7-F1
#
_entry.id   AF-A0A6A5R6M7-F1
#
_cell.length_a   1.000
_cell.length_b   1.000
_cell.length_c   1.000
_cell.angle_alpha   90.00
_cell.angle_beta   90.00
_cell.angle_gamma   90.00
#
_symmetry.space_group_name_H-M   'P 1'
#
loop_
_entity.id
_entity.type
_entity.pdbx_description
1 polymer ?
#
loop_
_entity_poly.entity_id
_entity_poly.type
_entity_poly.pdbx_seq_one_letter_code
_entity_poly.pdbx_strand_id
1 'polypeptide(L)'
;MAGCRETAAKFVFPFFLTTKSLQSLRLTIGRLVDGILLPTYGHTEREQAQGSMMLLWNLSLHSRWSRIRNIELEIATDRNTLLKFLLAHKDTLRFLTLTRTSLVRLGNHRNMWEPTLTEIGRCLRLESLSLSTLCDTLQDWGPGVHERMLFDVDDYIWEGRASEYEAYHDRVVACVLHGEVIDSLQPQGAGARQPQHDTSAVVAAHSL
;
A
#
# COMPACT_ATOMS: atom_id res chain seq x y z
N MET A 1 -16.73 -20.01 -13.70
CA MET A 1 -15.26 -19.84 -13.78
C MET A 1 -14.53 -19.91 -12.42
N ALA A 2 -15.17 -20.35 -11.33
CA ALA A 2 -14.50 -20.51 -10.03
C ALA A 2 -13.49 -21.69 -9.99
N GLY A 3 -13.77 -22.78 -10.73
CA GLY A 3 -12.97 -24.01 -10.67
C GLY A 3 -11.53 -23.93 -11.21
N CYS A 4 -11.22 -22.99 -12.11
CA CYS A 4 -9.85 -22.81 -12.61
C CYS A 4 -8.95 -22.08 -11.60
N ARG A 5 -9.50 -21.13 -10.84
CA ARG A 5 -8.76 -20.34 -9.83
C ARG A 5 -8.45 -21.17 -8.58
N GLU A 6 -9.42 -21.96 -8.10
CA GLU A 6 -9.19 -22.88 -6.99
C GLU A 6 -8.15 -23.95 -7.33
N THR A 7 -8.21 -24.48 -8.56
CA THR A 7 -7.22 -25.44 -9.06
C THR A 7 -5.83 -24.82 -9.15
N ALA A 8 -5.70 -23.59 -9.70
CA ALA A 8 -4.42 -22.89 -9.75
C ALA A 8 -3.85 -22.61 -8.35
N ALA A 9 -4.68 -22.14 -7.41
CA ALA A 9 -4.27 -21.91 -6.02
C ALA A 9 -3.76 -23.18 -5.33
N LYS A 10 -4.41 -24.33 -5.59
CA LYS A 10 -3.98 -25.65 -5.08
C LYS A 10 -2.59 -26.07 -5.56
N PHE A 11 -2.13 -25.63 -6.73
CA PHE A 11 -0.80 -25.96 -7.24
C PHE A 11 0.25 -24.91 -6.89
N VAL A 12 -0.12 -23.64 -6.95
CA VAL A 12 0.76 -22.50 -6.69
C VAL A 12 1.18 -22.46 -5.22
N PHE A 13 0.27 -22.79 -4.30
CA PHE A 13 0.57 -22.71 -2.87
C PHE A 13 1.61 -23.76 -2.42
N PRO A 14 1.49 -25.07 -2.73
CA PRO A 14 2.55 -26.05 -2.48
C PRO A 14 3.88 -25.70 -3.15
N PHE A 15 3.85 -25.13 -4.36
CA PHE A 15 5.07 -24.65 -5.02
C PHE A 15 5.77 -23.58 -4.17
N PHE A 16 5.04 -22.60 -3.67
CA PHE A 16 5.60 -21.59 -2.77
C PHE A 16 6.16 -22.19 -1.47
N LEU A 17 5.51 -23.21 -0.91
CA LEU A 17 5.97 -23.84 0.35
C LEU A 17 7.22 -24.71 0.18
N THR A 18 7.38 -25.33 -0.98
CA THR A 18 8.47 -26.29 -1.25
C THR A 18 9.69 -25.63 -1.87
N THR A 19 9.53 -24.47 -2.51
CA THR A 19 10.63 -23.74 -3.11
C THR A 19 11.56 -23.18 -2.03
N LYS A 20 12.87 -23.43 -2.16
CA LYS A 20 13.90 -22.86 -1.26
C LYS A 20 14.75 -21.78 -1.93
N SER A 21 14.89 -21.85 -3.24
CA SER A 21 15.77 -21.00 -4.04
C SER A 21 15.07 -19.79 -4.66
N LEU A 22 13.86 -19.46 -4.22
CA LEU A 22 13.14 -18.28 -4.72
C LEU A 22 13.94 -17.03 -4.38
N GLN A 23 14.29 -16.24 -5.38
CA GLN A 23 15.07 -15.00 -5.22
C GLN A 23 14.23 -13.74 -5.41
N SER A 24 13.18 -13.83 -6.21
CA SER A 24 12.27 -12.73 -6.52
C SER A 24 10.84 -13.20 -6.43
N LEU A 25 10.00 -12.39 -5.80
CA LEU A 25 8.56 -12.59 -5.72
C LEU A 25 7.86 -11.31 -6.19
N ARG A 26 6.90 -11.47 -7.10
CA ARG A 26 5.97 -10.41 -7.48
C ARG A 26 4.55 -10.88 -7.21
N LEU A 27 3.83 -10.14 -6.37
CA LEU A 27 2.43 -10.44 -6.07
C LEU A 27 1.56 -9.25 -6.46
N THR A 28 0.62 -9.52 -7.37
CA THR A 28 -0.46 -8.59 -7.73
C THR A 28 -1.78 -9.29 -7.41
N ILE A 29 -2.57 -8.74 -6.50
CA ILE A 29 -3.82 -9.35 -6.05
C ILE A 29 -4.95 -8.33 -6.09
N GLY A 30 -6.04 -8.73 -6.74
CA GLY A 30 -7.16 -7.84 -7.00
C GLY A 30 -6.91 -6.90 -8.17
N ARG A 31 -7.74 -5.86 -8.28
CA ARG A 31 -7.59 -4.81 -9.27
C ARG A 31 -7.37 -3.49 -8.56
N LEU A 32 -6.12 -3.03 -8.50
CA LEU A 32 -5.77 -1.74 -7.93
C LEU A 32 -5.62 -0.73 -9.06
N VAL A 33 -6.47 0.29 -9.07
CA VAL A 33 -6.35 1.46 -9.97
C VAL A 33 -6.00 2.63 -9.06
N ASP A 34 -4.83 3.24 -9.28
CA ASP A 34 -4.31 4.32 -8.44
C ASP A 34 -4.25 3.94 -6.94
N GLY A 35 -3.94 2.67 -6.65
CA GLY A 35 -3.90 2.15 -5.28
C GLY A 35 -5.28 1.96 -4.64
N ILE A 36 -6.36 2.19 -5.38
CA ILE A 36 -7.75 1.93 -4.97
C ILE A 36 -8.14 0.53 -5.41
N LEU A 37 -8.52 -0.31 -4.45
CA LEU A 37 -8.97 -1.66 -4.75
C LEU A 37 -10.39 -1.62 -5.31
N LEU A 38 -10.54 -2.04 -6.57
CA LEU A 38 -11.84 -2.10 -7.24
C LEU A 38 -12.48 -3.49 -7.09
N PRO A 39 -13.82 -3.56 -7.03
CA PRO A 39 -14.51 -4.83 -7.04
C PRO A 39 -14.28 -5.51 -8.39
N THR A 40 -14.18 -6.83 -8.36
CA THR A 40 -14.09 -7.66 -9.57
C THR A 40 -15.33 -8.54 -9.65
N TYR A 41 -15.63 -9.07 -10.83
CA TYR A 41 -16.84 -9.86 -11.04
C TYR A 41 -16.94 -11.01 -10.01
N GLY A 42 -17.94 -10.92 -9.11
CA GLY A 42 -18.20 -11.90 -8.05
C GLY A 42 -17.40 -11.75 -6.76
N HIS A 43 -16.59 -10.68 -6.60
CA HIS A 43 -15.82 -10.44 -5.37
C HIS A 43 -15.76 -8.95 -5.01
N THR A 44 -16.16 -8.65 -3.78
CA THR A 44 -16.04 -7.32 -3.16
C THR A 44 -14.57 -6.96 -2.89
N GLU A 45 -14.31 -5.66 -2.69
CA GLU A 45 -13.03 -5.10 -2.27
C GLU A 45 -12.57 -5.75 -0.96
N ARG A 46 -13.50 -5.89 -0.02
CA ARG A 46 -13.26 -6.53 1.28
C ARG A 46 -12.78 -7.97 1.14
N GLU A 47 -13.45 -8.77 0.31
CA GLU A 47 -13.07 -10.18 0.09
C GLU A 47 -11.69 -10.28 -0.58
N GLN A 48 -11.37 -9.37 -1.51
CA GLN A 48 -10.07 -9.33 -2.17
C GLN A 48 -8.93 -8.96 -1.21
N ALA A 49 -9.14 -7.96 -0.34
CA ALA A 49 -8.14 -7.59 0.67
C ALA A 49 -7.97 -8.68 1.74
N GLN A 50 -9.07 -9.32 2.18
CA GLN A 50 -9.00 -10.49 3.06
C GLN A 50 -8.23 -11.65 2.41
N GLY A 51 -8.45 -11.90 1.12
CA GLY A 51 -7.67 -12.89 0.36
C GLY A 51 -6.18 -12.55 0.33
N SER A 52 -5.84 -11.28 0.13
CA SER A 52 -4.45 -10.79 0.16
C SER A 52 -3.81 -10.98 1.54
N MET A 53 -4.52 -10.60 2.61
CA MET A 53 -4.07 -10.82 3.99
C MET A 53 -3.84 -12.29 4.28
N MET A 54 -4.79 -13.15 3.91
CA MET A 54 -4.68 -14.59 4.14
C MET A 54 -3.49 -15.19 3.38
N LEU A 55 -3.25 -14.76 2.13
CA LEU A 55 -2.08 -15.21 1.38
C LEU A 55 -0.78 -14.79 2.05
N LEU A 56 -0.61 -13.50 2.35
CA LEU A 56 0.61 -12.99 2.98
C LEU A 56 0.87 -13.64 4.34
N TRP A 57 -0.18 -13.81 5.16
CA TRP A 57 -0.09 -14.52 6.42
C TRP A 57 0.46 -15.93 6.24
N ASN A 58 -0.13 -16.69 5.32
CA ASN A 58 0.29 -18.05 5.03
C ASN A 58 1.74 -18.13 4.51
N LEU A 59 2.11 -17.23 3.61
CA LEU A 59 3.47 -17.14 3.10
C LEU A 59 4.45 -16.80 4.23
N SER A 60 4.10 -15.91 5.15
CA SER A 60 4.95 -15.57 6.30
C SER A 60 5.24 -16.77 7.21
N LEU A 61 4.28 -17.69 7.36
CA LEU A 61 4.40 -18.86 8.24
C LEU A 61 5.11 -20.04 7.58
N HIS A 62 4.95 -20.22 6.27
CA HIS A 62 5.23 -21.48 5.61
C HIS A 62 6.26 -21.39 4.49
N SER A 63 6.59 -20.20 4.01
CA SER A 63 7.61 -20.04 2.99
C SER A 63 8.99 -20.45 3.52
N ARG A 64 9.76 -21.14 2.69
CA ARG A 64 11.13 -21.61 3.01
C ARG A 64 12.17 -20.91 2.14
N TRP A 65 11.88 -19.69 1.70
CA TRP A 65 12.68 -18.95 0.73
C TRP A 65 13.95 -18.39 1.36
N SER A 66 14.95 -19.24 1.57
CA SER A 66 16.22 -18.83 2.18
C SER A 66 17.09 -17.93 1.31
N ARG A 67 16.64 -17.60 0.09
CA ARG A 67 17.34 -16.76 -0.88
C ARG A 67 16.51 -15.59 -1.39
N ILE A 68 15.33 -15.32 -0.81
CA ILE A 68 14.48 -14.22 -1.28
C ILE A 68 15.20 -12.89 -1.05
N ARG A 69 15.45 -12.16 -2.13
CA ARG A 69 16.11 -10.85 -2.10
C ARG A 69 15.21 -9.73 -2.58
N ASN A 70 14.30 -10.01 -3.50
CA ASN A 70 13.41 -9.03 -4.10
C ASN A 70 11.94 -9.38 -3.86
N ILE A 71 11.17 -8.41 -3.36
CA ILE A 71 9.72 -8.51 -3.21
C ILE A 71 9.09 -7.27 -3.85
N GLU A 72 8.17 -7.51 -4.79
CA GLU A 72 7.31 -6.51 -5.38
C GLU A 72 5.85 -6.81 -5.03
N LEU A 73 5.15 -5.82 -4.47
CA LEU A 73 3.76 -5.94 -4.04
C LEU A 73 2.89 -4.89 -4.73
N GLU A 74 1.74 -5.36 -5.21
CA GLU A 74 0.60 -4.57 -5.65
C GLU A 74 -0.67 -5.21 -5.08
N ILE A 75 -1.00 -4.82 -3.84
CA ILE A 75 -2.04 -5.45 -3.02
C ILE A 75 -2.73 -4.43 -2.11
N ALA A 76 -3.90 -4.80 -1.60
CA ALA A 76 -4.50 -4.17 -0.42
C ALA A 76 -4.37 -5.10 0.79
N THR A 77 -3.85 -4.62 1.90
CA THR A 77 -3.65 -5.43 3.11
C THR A 77 -3.67 -4.56 4.37
N ASP A 78 -3.59 -5.16 5.56
CA ASP A 78 -3.38 -4.42 6.80
C ASP A 78 -1.89 -4.36 7.17
N ARG A 79 -1.53 -3.39 8.00
CA ARG A 79 -0.15 -3.16 8.44
C ARG A 79 0.49 -4.40 9.08
N ASN A 80 -0.23 -5.09 9.96
CA ASN A 80 0.35 -6.20 10.71
C ASN A 80 0.67 -7.37 9.79
N THR A 81 -0.23 -7.66 8.85
CA THR A 81 -0.01 -8.73 7.88
C THR A 81 1.15 -8.41 6.94
N LEU A 82 1.22 -7.18 6.42
CA LEU A 82 2.33 -6.72 5.60
C LEU A 82 3.68 -6.86 6.33
N LEU A 83 3.78 -6.30 7.54
CA LEU A 83 5.01 -6.33 8.31
C LEU A 83 5.41 -7.76 8.68
N LYS A 84 4.49 -8.61 9.14
CA LYS A 84 4.81 -10.01 9.44
C LYS A 84 5.36 -10.75 8.23
N PHE A 85 4.78 -10.53 7.06
CA PHE A 85 5.27 -11.11 5.81
C PHE A 85 6.67 -10.63 5.45
N LEU A 86 6.92 -9.32 5.45
CA LEU A 86 8.24 -8.79 5.12
C LEU A 86 9.31 -9.22 6.15
N LEU A 87 8.96 -9.21 7.43
CA LEU A 87 9.88 -9.55 8.53
C LEU A 87 10.21 -11.04 8.60
N ALA A 88 9.34 -11.92 8.09
CA ALA A 88 9.69 -13.34 7.89
C ALA A 88 10.91 -13.51 6.96
N HIS A 89 11.25 -12.48 6.19
CA HIS A 89 12.35 -12.46 5.23
C HIS A 89 13.43 -11.42 5.56
N LYS A 90 13.45 -10.87 6.78
CA LYS A 90 14.35 -9.78 7.19
C LYS A 90 15.83 -10.04 6.92
N ASP A 91 16.25 -11.30 7.04
CA ASP A 91 17.67 -11.66 6.94
C ASP A 91 18.16 -11.69 5.48
N THR A 92 17.25 -11.88 4.52
CA THR A 92 17.59 -12.09 3.10
C THR A 92 17.05 -10.99 2.17
N LEU A 93 15.94 -10.35 2.51
CA LEU A 93 15.30 -9.31 1.71
C LEU A 93 16.19 -8.07 1.62
N ARG A 94 16.40 -7.56 0.40
CA ARG A 94 17.23 -6.39 0.10
C ARG A 94 16.56 -5.37 -0.81
N PHE A 95 15.63 -5.81 -1.67
CA PHE A 95 14.92 -4.96 -2.61
C PHE A 95 13.42 -5.07 -2.32
N LEU A 96 12.78 -3.94 -2.04
CA LEU A 96 11.35 -3.86 -1.82
C LEU A 96 10.73 -2.85 -2.79
N THR A 97 9.71 -3.29 -3.52
CA THR A 97 8.89 -2.43 -4.36
C THR A 97 7.45 -2.49 -3.88
N LEU A 98 6.89 -1.34 -3.53
CA LEU A 98 5.49 -1.16 -3.18
C LEU A 98 4.86 -0.29 -4.26
N THR A 99 4.00 -0.87 -5.08
CA THR A 99 3.31 -0.19 -6.19
C THR A 99 1.82 -0.31 -5.98
N ARG A 100 1.07 0.80 -6.07
CA ARG A 100 -0.39 0.81 -5.89
C ARG A 100 -0.82 -0.02 -4.69
N THR A 101 -0.15 0.17 -3.56
CA THR A 101 -0.35 -0.66 -2.36
C THR A 101 -1.21 0.09 -1.36
N SER A 102 -2.26 -0.55 -0.84
CA SER A 102 -3.19 0.07 0.10
C SER A 102 -3.08 -0.56 1.48
N LEU A 103 -3.04 0.28 2.52
CA LEU A 103 -3.22 -0.14 3.91
C LEU A 103 -4.66 0.08 4.33
N VAL A 104 -5.36 -1.00 4.66
CA VAL A 104 -6.73 -0.93 5.17
C VAL A 104 -6.74 -0.82 6.69
N ARG A 105 -7.55 0.10 7.24
CA ARG A 105 -7.54 0.38 8.67
C ARG A 105 -8.07 -0.73 9.56
N LEU A 106 -9.15 -1.43 9.18
CA LEU A 106 -9.79 -2.46 10.01
C LEU A 106 -10.02 -2.00 11.46
N GLY A 107 -10.48 -0.75 11.64
CA GLY A 107 -10.65 -0.11 12.94
C GLY A 107 -9.35 0.24 13.69
N ASN A 108 -8.17 -0.04 13.12
CA ASN A 108 -6.87 0.29 13.71
C ASN A 108 -6.29 1.57 13.11
N HIS A 109 -6.28 2.65 13.91
CA HIS A 109 -5.71 3.94 13.53
C HIS A 109 -4.22 3.90 13.18
N ARG A 110 -3.49 2.86 13.62
CA ARG A 110 -2.05 2.68 13.31
C ARG A 110 -1.78 2.06 11.95
N ASN A 111 -2.81 1.59 11.24
CA ASN A 111 -2.67 1.11 9.85
C ASN A 111 -2.55 2.33 8.92
N MET A 112 -1.41 3.00 9.01
CA MET A 112 -1.02 4.14 8.18
C MET A 112 0.41 3.93 7.68
N TRP A 113 0.76 4.58 6.58
CA TRP A 113 2.08 4.42 5.97
C TRP A 113 3.23 4.95 6.83
N GLU A 114 3.08 6.04 7.60
CA GLU A 114 4.16 6.59 8.47
C GLU A 114 4.76 5.55 9.43
N PRO A 115 3.98 4.95 10.36
CA PRO A 115 4.51 3.95 11.28
C PRO A 115 4.86 2.64 10.57
N THR A 116 4.34 2.38 9.36
CA THR A 116 4.63 1.17 8.60
C THR A 116 5.99 1.27 7.92
N LEU A 117 6.26 2.37 7.21
CA LEU A 117 7.54 2.65 6.57
C LEU A 117 8.66 2.82 7.61
N THR A 118 8.36 3.44 8.76
CA THR A 118 9.30 3.51 9.89
C THR A 118 9.70 2.12 10.37
N GLU A 119 8.75 1.18 10.52
CA GLU A 119 9.05 -0.18 10.98
C GLU A 119 9.77 -1.01 9.90
N ILE A 120 9.40 -0.84 8.62
CA ILE A 120 10.12 -1.40 7.47
C ILE A 120 11.60 -0.97 7.51
N GLY A 121 11.88 0.32 7.61
CA GLY A 121 13.24 0.85 7.63
C GLY A 121 14.08 0.39 8.81
N ARG A 122 13.47 0.31 10.00
CA ARG A 122 14.18 -0.11 11.22
C ARG A 122 14.48 -1.60 11.27
N CYS A 123 13.60 -2.42 10.71
CA CYS A 123 13.65 -3.87 10.89
C CYS A 123 14.20 -4.62 9.69
N LEU A 124 14.22 -4.00 8.50
CA LEU A 124 14.76 -4.59 7.28
C LEU A 124 16.07 -3.89 6.88
N ARG A 125 17.03 -4.66 6.38
CA ARG A 125 18.29 -4.12 5.83
C ARG A 125 18.18 -3.97 4.33
N LEU A 126 17.31 -3.07 3.86
CA LEU A 126 17.09 -2.86 2.43
C LEU A 126 18.29 -2.15 1.79
N GLU A 127 18.70 -2.65 0.63
CA GLU A 127 19.63 -1.98 -0.29
C GLU A 127 18.88 -1.01 -1.21
N SER A 128 17.59 -1.27 -1.48
CA SER A 128 16.74 -0.44 -2.32
C SER A 128 15.28 -0.50 -1.90
N LEU A 129 14.60 0.64 -2.01
CA LEU A 129 13.17 0.78 -1.80
C LEU A 129 12.57 1.59 -2.95
N SER A 130 11.52 1.05 -3.59
CA SER A 130 10.75 1.75 -4.60
C SER A 130 9.32 1.90 -4.11
N LEU A 131 8.81 3.14 -4.08
CA LEU A 131 7.45 3.48 -3.67
C LEU A 131 6.73 4.14 -4.85
N SER A 132 5.54 3.66 -5.18
CA SER A 132 4.67 4.26 -6.19
C SER A 132 3.22 4.10 -5.75
N THR A 133 2.51 5.21 -5.61
CA THR A 133 1.08 5.27 -5.23
C THR A 133 0.73 4.39 -4.03
N LEU A 134 0.88 4.94 -2.83
CA LEU A 134 0.49 4.28 -1.60
C LEU A 134 -0.80 4.90 -1.06
N CYS A 135 -1.75 4.08 -0.63
CA CYS A 135 -3.05 4.56 -0.14
C CYS A 135 -3.28 4.18 1.32
N ASP A 136 -3.81 5.12 2.10
CA ASP A 136 -4.42 4.83 3.41
C ASP A 136 -5.94 4.78 3.26
N THR A 137 -6.54 3.60 3.40
CA THR A 137 -8.00 3.46 3.36
C THR A 137 -8.56 3.72 4.78
N LEU A 138 -9.08 4.93 5.00
CA LEU A 138 -9.34 5.49 6.34
C LEU A 138 -10.58 4.94 7.09
N GLN A 139 -11.51 4.24 6.42
CA GLN A 139 -12.70 3.64 7.03
C GLN A 139 -13.02 2.30 6.38
N ASP A 140 -13.55 1.38 7.20
CA ASP A 140 -13.68 -0.07 6.96
C ASP A 140 -14.64 -0.44 5.82
N TRP A 141 -14.34 -0.02 4.59
CA TRP A 141 -15.08 -0.37 3.36
C TRP A 141 -16.39 0.42 3.15
N GLY A 142 -16.52 1.61 3.74
CA GLY A 142 -17.69 2.49 3.55
C GLY A 142 -17.57 3.40 2.32
N PRO A 143 -18.68 3.73 1.61
CA PRO A 143 -18.66 4.69 0.51
C PRO A 143 -18.40 6.13 1.00
N GLY A 144 -17.60 6.90 0.25
CA GLY A 144 -17.36 8.34 0.51
C GLY A 144 -16.20 8.68 1.45
N VAL A 145 -15.30 7.72 1.70
CA VAL A 145 -14.16 7.91 2.61
C VAL A 145 -13.02 8.57 1.86
N HIS A 146 -12.42 9.61 2.46
CA HIS A 146 -11.24 10.27 1.91
C HIS A 146 -10.06 9.31 1.96
N GLU A 147 -9.56 8.93 0.80
CA GLU A 147 -8.32 8.17 0.67
C GLU A 147 -7.16 9.15 0.62
N ARG A 148 -6.18 8.95 1.49
CA ARG A 148 -4.92 9.68 1.35
C ARG A 148 -4.04 8.89 0.39
N MET A 149 -3.86 9.43 -0.80
CA MET A 149 -2.91 8.93 -1.78
C MET A 149 -1.55 9.59 -1.55
N LEU A 150 -0.49 8.79 -1.56
CA LEU A 150 0.89 9.20 -1.32
C LEU A 150 1.74 8.75 -2.49
N PHE A 151 2.78 9.51 -2.83
CA PHE A 151 3.69 9.20 -3.95
C PHE A 151 2.99 9.02 -5.30
N ASP A 152 1.87 9.71 -5.50
CA ASP A 152 1.28 9.89 -6.82
C ASP A 152 1.90 11.12 -7.49
N VAL A 153 2.58 10.91 -8.61
CA VAL A 153 3.24 11.98 -9.37
C VAL A 153 2.24 12.82 -10.15
N ASP A 154 1.07 12.25 -10.44
CA ASP A 154 0.00 12.90 -11.20
C ASP A 154 -0.97 13.67 -10.29
N ASP A 155 -0.75 13.65 -8.96
CA ASP A 155 -1.55 14.43 -8.01
C ASP A 155 -1.40 15.94 -8.28
N TYR A 156 -2.51 16.67 -8.22
CA TYR A 156 -2.59 18.11 -8.47
C TYR A 156 -1.59 18.93 -7.63
N ILE A 157 -1.17 18.44 -6.47
CA ILE A 157 -0.18 19.12 -5.64
C ILE A 157 1.21 19.22 -6.31
N TRP A 158 1.49 18.34 -7.28
CA TRP A 158 2.75 18.24 -8.02
C TRP A 158 2.67 18.79 -9.45
N GLU A 159 1.53 19.31 -9.89
CA GLU A 159 1.36 19.84 -11.25
C GLU A 159 2.40 20.95 -11.52
N GLY A 160 3.27 20.73 -12.52
CA GLY A 160 4.37 21.63 -12.85
C GLY A 160 5.54 21.65 -11.86
N ARG A 161 5.56 20.76 -10.86
CA ARG A 161 6.54 20.70 -9.76
C ARG A 161 7.28 19.35 -9.69
N ALA A 162 7.59 18.75 -10.84
CA ALA A 162 8.22 17.43 -10.92
C ALA A 162 9.52 17.30 -10.09
N SER A 163 10.40 18.31 -10.12
CA SER A 163 11.63 18.29 -9.33
C SER A 163 11.39 18.31 -7.82
N GLU A 164 10.28 18.91 -7.37
CA GLU A 164 9.92 18.91 -5.95
C GLU A 164 9.32 17.58 -5.52
N TYR A 165 8.56 16.92 -6.40
CA TYR A 165 8.12 15.54 -6.20
C TYR A 165 9.33 14.61 -6.07
N GLU A 166 10.29 14.68 -6.98
CA GLU A 166 11.51 13.86 -6.95
C GLU A 166 12.28 14.07 -5.64
N ALA A 167 12.52 15.33 -5.25
CA ALA A 167 13.22 15.63 -4.00
C ALA A 167 12.44 15.14 -2.76
N TYR A 168 11.11 15.25 -2.76
CA TYR A 168 10.26 14.72 -1.70
C TYR A 168 10.34 13.18 -1.64
N HIS A 169 10.23 12.52 -2.79
CA HIS A 169 10.26 11.07 -2.93
C HIS A 169 11.61 10.51 -2.47
N ASP A 170 12.71 11.02 -3.03
CA ASP A 170 14.08 10.60 -2.71
C ASP A 170 14.39 10.78 -1.22
N ARG A 171 13.96 11.91 -0.64
CA ARG A 171 14.12 12.16 0.80
C ARG A 171 13.41 11.09 1.62
N VAL A 172 12.14 10.79 1.32
CA VAL A 172 11.39 9.79 2.08
C VAL A 172 12.00 8.41 1.93
N VAL A 173 12.37 8.01 0.71
CA VAL A 173 13.06 6.73 0.47
C VAL A 173 14.35 6.65 1.27
N ALA A 174 15.18 7.70 1.27
CA ALA A 174 16.41 7.76 2.04
C ALA A 174 16.15 7.62 3.56
N CYS A 175 15.15 8.33 4.10
CA CYS A 175 14.76 8.19 5.51
C CYS A 175 14.38 6.75 5.87
N VAL A 176 13.60 6.07 5.01
CA VAL A 176 13.26 4.64 5.25
C VAL A 176 14.50 3.78 5.22
N LEU A 177 15.37 3.92 4.20
CA LEU A 177 16.57 3.10 4.06
C LEU A 177 17.57 3.29 5.21
N HIS A 178 17.61 4.48 5.82
CA HIS A 178 18.41 4.76 7.01
C HIS A 178 17.73 4.38 8.34
N GLY A 179 16.48 3.89 8.31
CA GLY A 179 15.74 3.49 9.51
C GLY A 179 15.29 4.66 10.39
N GLU A 180 15.15 5.85 9.81
CA GLU A 180 14.69 7.06 10.48
C GLU A 180 13.19 6.98 10.81
N VAL A 181 12.76 7.82 11.77
CA VAL A 181 11.34 7.97 12.07
C VAL A 181 10.71 8.84 10.99
N ILE A 182 9.59 8.37 10.45
CA ILE A 182 8.75 9.16 9.56
C ILE A 182 7.57 9.68 10.37
N ASP A 183 7.64 10.97 10.73
CA ASP A 183 6.58 11.64 11.49
C ASP A 183 5.39 12.05 10.61
N SER A 184 5.66 12.38 9.34
CA SER A 184 4.64 12.78 8.38
C SER A 184 5.08 12.48 6.95
N LEU A 185 4.17 11.89 6.17
CA LEU A 185 4.31 11.74 4.74
C LEU A 185 3.64 12.86 3.95
N GLN A 186 3.07 13.87 4.61
CA GLN A 186 2.53 15.03 3.89
C GLN A 186 3.66 15.88 3.30
N PRO A 187 3.59 16.24 2.01
CA PRO A 187 4.60 17.09 1.41
C PRO A 187 4.55 18.50 2.01
N GLN A 188 5.67 18.95 2.55
CA GLN A 188 5.81 20.30 3.10
C GLN A 188 5.96 21.28 1.93
N GLY A 189 5.01 22.20 1.76
CA GLY A 189 5.00 23.16 0.65
C GLY A 189 3.83 23.05 -0.33
N ALA A 190 2.87 22.17 -0.08
CA ALA A 190 1.52 22.30 -0.66
C ALA A 190 0.79 23.38 0.14
N GLY A 191 0.91 24.64 -0.30
CA GLY A 191 0.19 25.75 0.28
C GLY A 191 -1.30 25.42 0.41
N ALA A 192 -1.85 25.67 1.58
CA ALA A 192 -3.26 25.54 1.87
C ALA A 192 -4.10 26.28 0.81
N ARG A 193 -4.60 25.55 -0.19
CA ARG A 193 -5.89 25.88 -0.78
C ARG A 193 -6.92 25.07 -0.02
N GLN A 194 -7.45 25.67 1.04
CA GLN A 194 -8.77 25.29 1.53
C GLN A 194 -9.71 25.24 0.32
N PRO A 195 -10.59 24.23 0.19
CA PRO A 195 -11.68 24.34 -0.76
C PRO A 195 -12.42 25.64 -0.42
N GLN A 196 -12.44 26.58 -1.37
CA GLN A 196 -13.34 27.72 -1.28
C GLN A 196 -14.74 27.14 -1.17
N HIS A 197 -15.33 27.25 0.01
CA HIS A 197 -16.77 27.19 0.16
C HIS A 197 -17.31 28.31 -0.74
N ASP A 198 -17.80 27.93 -1.93
CA ASP A 198 -18.68 28.77 -2.72
C ASP A 198 -19.89 29.09 -1.85
N THR A 199 -19.81 30.26 -1.21
CA THR A 199 -20.89 30.87 -0.46
C THR A 199 -21.24 32.13 -1.23
N SER A 200 -22.07 31.94 -2.25
CA SER A 200 -22.83 32.97 -2.98
C SER A 200 -23.99 32.22 -3.64
N ALA A 201 -25.27 32.57 -3.48
CA ALA A 201 -25.90 33.79 -3.03
C ALA A 201 -27.30 33.42 -2.46
N VAL A 202 -27.71 33.94 -1.30
CA VAL A 202 -28.59 35.13 -1.12
C VAL A 202 -30.04 34.95 -1.61
N VAL A 203 -30.93 34.79 -0.63
CA VAL A 203 -32.22 35.49 -0.42
C VAL A 203 -33.22 35.55 -1.59
N ALA A 204 -34.37 34.90 -1.42
CA ALA A 204 -35.69 35.54 -1.30
C ALA A 204 -36.83 34.51 -1.27
N ALA A 205 -37.67 34.54 -0.23
CA ALA A 205 -39.14 34.54 -0.33
C ALA A 205 -39.77 34.32 1.06
N HIS A 206 -40.09 35.40 1.74
CA HIS A 206 -41.24 35.47 2.63
C HIS A 206 -42.35 36.23 1.90
N SER A 207 -43.60 35.84 2.18
CA SER A 207 -44.88 36.47 1.82
C SER A 207 -45.50 36.05 0.48
N LEU A 208 -46.42 35.08 0.52
CA LEU A 208 -47.87 35.31 0.66
C LEU A 208 -48.56 34.05 1.21
#